data_AF-K5WFD8-F1
#
_entry.id   AF-K5WFD8-F1
#
_cell.length_a   1.000
_cell.length_b   1.000
_cell.length_c   1.000
_cell.angle_alpha   90.00
_cell.angle_beta   90.00
_cell.angle_gamma   90.00
#
_symmetry.space_group_name_H-M   'P 1'
#
loop_
_entity.id
_entity.type
_entity.pdbx_description
1 polymer ?
#
loop_
_entity_poly.entity_id
_entity_poly.type
_entity_poly.pdbx_seq_one_letter_code
_entity_poly.pdbx_strand_id
1 'polypeptide(L)'
;AVGCLSAPLLQLEYEGTTTNNPTICSVATFDEKTATPFRSTIPGKEPIQVGRWHAFRKRDEKTSLESLPQESEGINWESVWAKNRSAPDVPPELRGLRPEDVQTILYLSDSAPEGLAQSLSKFDRSSKLGFIASSTPFVNGRPHTLFFGNEVHSAGAVGIAFTSDGSAKPRMDMEFPELNAITDRLLTVTDIEGNMVHTLDGANPSHLILSAIEKLNGKATPTHVDIGIKEDEFFLGVHRDGKLYQLYTIQGGDPARGTIALRSDATPDIGSKVK
;
A
#
# COMPACT_ATOMS: atom_id res chain seq x y z
N ALA A 1 -21.39 2.51 -10.62
CA ALA A 1 -20.16 1.72 -10.83
C ALA A 1 -19.17 1.99 -9.70
N VAL A 2 -18.21 1.09 -9.44
CA VAL A 2 -17.09 1.31 -8.52
C VAL A 2 -15.80 1.12 -9.30
N GLY A 3 -14.85 2.04 -9.21
CA GLY A 3 -13.61 1.94 -9.99
C GLY A 3 -12.60 3.04 -9.70
N CYS A 4 -11.43 2.97 -10.33
CA CYS A 4 -10.43 4.03 -10.31
C CYS A 4 -9.65 4.08 -11.62
N LEU A 5 -8.93 5.18 -11.85
CA LEU A 5 -7.86 5.19 -12.86
C LEU A 5 -6.57 4.65 -12.24
N SER A 6 -5.92 3.73 -12.94
CA SER A 6 -4.61 3.20 -12.58
C SER A 6 -3.56 3.61 -13.61
N ALA A 7 -2.30 3.55 -13.20
CA ALA A 7 -1.16 3.59 -14.10
C ALA A 7 -1.25 2.42 -15.10
N PRO A 8 -0.69 2.58 -16.30
CA PRO A 8 -0.57 1.46 -17.23
C PRO A 8 0.23 0.33 -16.56
N LEU A 9 -0.17 -0.91 -16.84
CA LEU A 9 0.67 -2.07 -16.55
C LEU A 9 1.94 -1.94 -17.41
N LEU A 10 3.09 -2.31 -16.85
CA LEU A 10 4.34 -2.41 -17.61
C LEU A 10 4.05 -3.29 -18.83
N GLN A 11 4.09 -2.69 -20.02
CA GLN A 11 3.90 -3.44 -21.24
C GLN A 11 5.11 -4.36 -21.38
N LEU A 12 4.86 -5.67 -21.41
CA LEU A 12 5.75 -6.58 -22.14
C LEU A 12 5.96 -5.94 -23.52
N GLU A 13 7.19 -5.52 -23.82
CA GLU A 13 7.56 -5.08 -25.16
C GLU A 13 7.25 -6.23 -26.12
N TYR A 14 6.08 -6.19 -26.73
CA TYR A 14 5.74 -7.12 -27.78
C TYR A 14 6.55 -6.69 -29.00
N GLU A 15 7.51 -7.51 -29.39
CA GLU A 15 8.48 -7.26 -30.45
C GLU A 15 7.82 -6.58 -31.67
N GLY A 16 8.29 -5.37 -31.99
CA GLY A 16 8.32 -4.88 -33.37
C GLY A 16 7.19 -3.97 -33.86
N THR A 17 6.23 -3.54 -33.05
CA THR A 17 5.25 -2.53 -33.51
C THR A 17 5.24 -1.29 -32.63
N THR A 18 5.96 -0.27 -33.07
CA THR A 18 5.69 1.12 -32.71
C THR A 18 4.22 1.48 -32.97
N THR A 19 3.63 2.22 -32.04
CA THR A 19 2.40 3.07 -32.13
C THR A 19 1.17 2.58 -31.34
N ASN A 20 0.73 3.48 -30.44
CA ASN A 20 -0.45 3.48 -29.57
C ASN A 20 -0.36 2.65 -28.28
N ASN A 21 -0.11 3.32 -27.15
CA ASN A 21 -0.46 2.81 -25.82
C ASN A 21 -1.98 2.64 -25.75
N PRO A 22 -2.52 1.40 -25.78
CA PRO A 22 -3.95 1.20 -25.70
C PRO A 22 -4.44 1.54 -24.29
N THR A 23 -5.52 2.30 -24.18
CA THR A 23 -6.24 2.42 -22.91
C THR A 23 -6.90 1.07 -22.60
N ILE A 24 -6.43 0.41 -21.55
CA ILE A 24 -6.98 -0.86 -21.09
C ILE A 24 -8.09 -0.57 -20.08
N CYS A 25 -9.23 -1.25 -20.24
CA CYS A 25 -10.35 -1.17 -19.32
C CYS A 25 -10.69 -2.59 -18.83
N SER A 26 -10.66 -2.79 -17.51
CA SER A 26 -11.11 -4.02 -16.88
C SER A 26 -12.44 -3.76 -16.19
N VAL A 27 -13.45 -4.58 -16.48
CA VAL A 27 -14.80 -4.45 -15.96
C VAL A 27 -15.23 -5.78 -15.37
N ALA A 28 -15.80 -5.74 -14.17
CA ALA A 28 -16.42 -6.89 -13.52
C ALA A 28 -17.84 -6.53 -13.08
N THR A 29 -18.74 -7.51 -13.11
CA THR A 29 -20.14 -7.37 -12.71
C THR A 29 -20.45 -8.38 -11.62
N PHE A 30 -21.19 -7.96 -10.60
CA PHE A 30 -21.56 -8.78 -9.46
C PHE A 30 -23.06 -8.67 -9.19
N ASP A 31 -23.63 -9.68 -8.52
CA ASP A 31 -25.02 -9.65 -8.08
C ASP A 31 -25.18 -8.66 -6.92
N GLU A 32 -26.13 -7.72 -7.06
CA GLU A 32 -26.49 -6.70 -6.09
C GLU A 32 -26.87 -7.31 -4.72
N LYS A 33 -27.37 -8.54 -4.70
CA LYS A 33 -27.73 -9.24 -3.45
C LYS A 33 -26.51 -9.63 -2.61
N THR A 34 -25.37 -9.85 -3.25
CA THR A 34 -24.14 -10.36 -2.63
C THR A 34 -23.01 -9.34 -2.60
N ALA A 35 -23.19 -8.18 -3.25
CA ALA A 35 -22.17 -7.17 -3.42
C ALA A 35 -22.71 -5.80 -3.01
N THR A 36 -22.24 -5.32 -1.85
CA THR A 36 -22.60 -4.00 -1.33
C THR A 36 -21.51 -2.99 -1.70
N PRO A 37 -21.77 -2.06 -2.64
CA PRO A 37 -20.84 -0.98 -2.92
C PRO A 37 -20.82 0.02 -1.76
N PHE A 38 -19.65 0.58 -1.45
CA PHE A 38 -19.50 1.59 -0.40
C PHE A 38 -18.53 2.69 -0.79
N ARG A 39 -18.66 3.84 -0.12
CA ARG A 39 -17.73 4.96 -0.21
C ARG A 39 -17.24 5.34 1.18
N SER A 40 -15.94 5.52 1.32
CA SER A 40 -15.29 5.97 2.54
C SER A 40 -14.71 7.36 2.38
N THR A 41 -14.97 8.21 3.36
CA THR A 41 -14.29 9.50 3.57
C THR A 41 -13.52 9.51 4.89
N ILE A 42 -13.28 8.33 5.48
CA ILE A 42 -12.54 8.20 6.72
C ILE A 42 -11.11 8.69 6.44
N PRO A 43 -10.62 9.70 7.17
CA PRO A 43 -9.31 10.27 6.89
C PRO A 43 -8.22 9.24 7.20
N GLY A 44 -7.29 9.08 6.26
CA GLY A 44 -6.04 8.37 6.48
C GLY A 44 -5.00 9.24 7.16
N LYS A 45 -3.75 8.80 7.09
CA LYS A 45 -2.61 9.50 7.68
C LYS A 45 -2.35 10.78 6.88
N GLU A 46 -2.20 11.89 7.60
CA GLU A 46 -1.83 13.14 6.94
C GLU A 46 -0.40 13.04 6.37
N PRO A 47 -0.16 13.55 5.15
CA PRO A 47 1.17 13.53 4.58
C PRO A 47 2.11 14.35 5.47
N ILE A 48 3.27 13.78 5.79
CA ILE A 48 4.29 14.44 6.60
C ILE A 48 4.76 15.68 5.84
N GLN A 49 4.45 16.87 6.37
CA GLN A 49 4.92 18.12 5.80
C GLN A 49 6.25 18.50 6.42
N VAL A 50 7.31 18.53 5.60
CA VAL A 50 8.61 19.07 5.98
C VAL A 50 8.78 20.45 5.34
N GLY A 51 9.03 21.47 6.18
CA GLY A 51 9.28 22.85 5.75
C GLY A 51 8.06 23.78 5.74
N ARG A 52 8.31 25.08 5.49
CA ARG A 52 7.27 26.13 5.36
C ARG A 52 6.64 26.16 3.96
N TRP A 53 6.41 24.99 3.37
CA TRP A 53 5.87 24.90 2.02
C TRP A 53 4.33 24.93 2.07
N HIS A 54 3.79 26.14 1.94
CA HIS A 54 2.38 26.48 1.77
C HIS A 54 1.39 25.89 2.79
N ALA A 55 1.36 26.49 3.99
CA ALA A 55 0.25 26.44 4.95
C ALA A 55 -1.03 27.16 4.42
N PHE A 56 -1.42 26.88 3.17
CA PHE A 56 -2.66 27.34 2.57
C PHE A 56 -3.59 26.15 2.38
N ARG A 57 -4.16 25.66 3.48
CA ARG A 57 -5.51 25.10 3.42
C ARG A 57 -6.49 26.11 4.00
N LYS A 58 -7.56 26.27 3.23
CA LYS A 58 -8.69 27.22 3.34
C LYS A 58 -9.04 27.57 4.78
N ARG A 59 -9.04 28.87 5.06
CA ARG A 59 -9.48 29.52 6.31
C ARG A 59 -11.01 29.45 6.54
N ASP A 60 -11.73 28.58 5.83
CA ASP A 60 -13.20 28.62 5.75
C ASP A 60 -13.93 27.42 6.37
N GLU A 61 -13.23 26.47 7.00
CA GLU A 61 -13.89 25.56 7.95
C GLU A 61 -13.55 26.01 9.36
N LYS A 62 -14.56 26.60 10.03
CA LYS A 62 -14.57 26.84 11.47
C LYS A 62 -14.54 25.50 12.19
N THR A 63 -13.37 24.87 12.26
CA THR A 63 -13.09 23.91 13.32
C THR A 63 -12.83 24.74 14.55
N SER A 64 -13.81 24.76 15.45
CA SER A 64 -13.68 25.31 16.79
C SER A 64 -12.43 24.72 17.42
N LEU A 65 -11.36 25.50 17.48
CA LEU A 65 -10.18 25.23 18.29
C LEU A 65 -10.65 25.28 19.74
N GLU A 66 -11.14 24.15 20.24
CA GLU A 66 -11.29 23.94 21.67
C GLU A 66 -9.90 24.09 22.27
N SER A 67 -9.82 25.08 23.16
CA SER A 67 -8.64 25.51 23.89
C SER A 67 -7.82 24.33 24.41
N LEU A 68 -6.57 24.22 23.95
CA LEU A 68 -5.56 23.41 24.63
C LEU A 68 -5.49 23.88 26.09
N PRO A 69 -5.57 22.98 27.09
CA PRO A 69 -5.34 23.36 28.48
C PRO A 69 -3.92 23.90 28.60
N GLN A 70 -3.80 25.19 28.94
CA GLN A 70 -2.57 25.72 29.51
C GLN A 70 -2.35 25.02 30.85
N GLU A 71 -1.10 24.61 31.09
CA GLU A 71 -0.57 23.87 32.25
C GLU A 71 -0.49 22.35 32.05
N SER A 72 0.73 21.82 31.89
CA SER A 72 0.98 20.39 31.66
C SER A 72 2.18 19.88 32.45
N GLU A 73 2.02 19.73 33.76
CA GLU A 73 2.64 18.61 34.49
C GLU A 73 1.60 17.48 34.56
N GLY A 74 1.94 16.29 34.06
CA GLY A 74 1.08 15.10 34.18
C GLY A 74 0.17 14.77 32.99
N ILE A 75 0.34 15.39 31.82
CA ILE A 75 -0.37 14.96 30.60
C ILE A 75 0.20 13.61 30.16
N ASN A 76 -0.60 12.56 30.32
CA ASN A 76 -0.35 11.26 29.72
C ASN A 76 -0.60 11.39 28.20
N TRP A 77 0.47 11.66 27.45
CA TRP A 77 0.44 11.81 25.99
C TRP A 77 -0.16 10.60 25.27
N GLU A 78 0.01 9.40 25.84
CA GLU A 78 -0.60 8.16 25.36
C GLU A 78 -2.13 8.23 25.40
N SER A 79 -2.70 8.84 26.46
CA SER A 79 -4.15 9.04 26.63
C SER A 79 -4.71 10.10 25.69
N VAL A 80 -3.94 11.17 25.42
CA VAL A 80 -4.36 12.22 24.47
C VAL A 80 -4.37 11.67 23.03
N TRP A 81 -3.36 10.88 22.67
CA TRP A 81 -3.31 10.20 21.37
C TRP A 81 -4.35 9.08 21.26
N ALA A 82 -4.68 8.39 22.36
CA ALA A 82 -5.75 7.39 22.40
C ALA A 82 -7.15 8.01 22.32
N LYS A 83 -7.39 9.17 22.94
CA LYS A 83 -8.70 9.87 22.90
C LYS A 83 -9.04 10.43 21.53
N ASN A 84 -8.05 10.79 20.70
CA ASN A 84 -8.28 11.13 19.30
C ASN A 84 -8.59 9.93 18.40
N ARG A 85 -8.47 8.70 18.91
CA ARG A 85 -8.93 7.48 18.24
C ARG A 85 -10.35 7.16 18.70
N SER A 86 -11.33 7.98 18.31
CA SER A 86 -12.72 7.51 18.29
C SER A 86 -12.75 6.20 17.51
N ALA A 87 -13.46 5.19 18.02
CA ALA A 87 -13.56 3.88 17.38
C ALA A 87 -13.80 4.06 15.88
N PRO A 88 -12.96 3.48 15.01
CA PRO A 88 -12.94 3.86 13.61
C PRO A 88 -14.33 3.61 13.02
N ASP A 89 -14.98 4.67 12.59
CA ASP A 89 -16.33 4.60 12.03
C ASP A 89 -16.28 3.76 10.76
N VAL A 90 -17.27 2.91 10.51
CA VAL A 90 -17.34 2.15 9.25
C VAL A 90 -18.11 2.96 8.21
N PRO A 91 -17.78 2.81 6.91
CA PRO A 91 -18.55 3.43 5.85
C PRO A 91 -20.05 3.24 6.06
N PRO A 92 -20.89 4.28 5.88
CA PRO A 92 -22.32 4.22 6.18
C PRO A 92 -23.04 3.01 5.57
N GLU A 93 -22.65 2.61 4.37
CA GLU A 93 -23.21 1.49 3.61
C GLU A 93 -22.88 0.13 4.25
N LEU A 94 -21.79 0.05 5.00
CA LEU A 94 -21.34 -1.18 5.68
C LEU A 94 -21.88 -1.32 7.11
N ARG A 95 -22.47 -0.26 7.69
CA ARG A 95 -22.99 -0.29 9.08
C ARG A 95 -24.11 -1.32 9.30
N GLY A 96 -24.87 -1.62 8.25
CA GLY A 96 -25.96 -2.60 8.31
C GLY A 96 -25.51 -4.06 8.12
N LEU A 97 -24.25 -4.29 7.77
CA LEU A 97 -23.72 -5.63 7.53
C LEU A 97 -23.16 -6.23 8.82
N ARG A 98 -23.47 -7.50 9.05
CA ARG A 98 -22.87 -8.26 10.14
C ARG A 98 -21.43 -8.63 9.78
N PRO A 99 -20.44 -8.41 10.66
CA PRO A 99 -19.04 -8.71 10.37
C PRO A 99 -18.79 -10.15 9.92
N GLU A 100 -19.50 -11.10 10.51
CA GLU A 100 -19.44 -12.54 10.20
C GLU A 100 -19.93 -12.91 8.79
N ASP A 101 -20.80 -12.10 8.18
CA ASP A 101 -21.35 -12.39 6.86
C ASP A 101 -20.45 -11.87 5.73
N VAL A 102 -19.55 -10.92 6.01
CA VAL A 102 -18.68 -10.32 5.00
C VAL A 102 -17.49 -11.23 4.74
N GLN A 103 -17.42 -11.80 3.54
CA GLN A 103 -16.36 -12.72 3.17
C GLN A 103 -15.14 -12.01 2.59
N THR A 104 -15.35 -11.02 1.73
CA THR A 104 -14.27 -10.31 1.02
C THR A 104 -14.59 -8.82 0.89
N ILE A 105 -13.57 -7.98 1.00
CA ILE A 105 -13.69 -6.54 0.80
C ILE A 105 -12.64 -6.12 -0.22
N LEU A 106 -13.09 -5.60 -1.35
CA LEU A 106 -12.22 -4.96 -2.35
C LEU A 106 -12.39 -3.44 -2.22
N TYR A 107 -11.30 -2.70 -2.09
CA TYR A 107 -11.35 -1.25 -2.05
C TYR A 107 -10.24 -0.61 -2.88
N LEU A 108 -10.55 0.58 -3.40
CA LEU A 108 -9.69 1.44 -4.18
C LEU A 108 -9.60 2.77 -3.42
N SER A 109 -8.41 3.13 -2.96
CA SER A 109 -8.17 4.33 -2.15
C SER A 109 -7.32 5.35 -2.88
N ASP A 110 -7.38 6.61 -2.42
CA ASP A 110 -6.30 7.56 -2.63
C ASP A 110 -5.01 7.14 -1.90
N SER A 111 -4.03 8.04 -1.83
CA SER A 111 -2.74 7.79 -1.17
C SER A 111 -2.79 7.64 0.36
N ALA A 112 -3.96 7.70 1.00
CA ALA A 112 -4.11 7.65 2.46
C ALA A 112 -5.20 6.62 2.88
N PRO A 113 -4.96 5.31 2.69
CA PRO A 113 -5.94 4.26 2.96
C PRO A 113 -6.10 3.92 4.45
N GLU A 114 -5.25 4.46 5.34
CA GLU A 114 -5.01 3.93 6.68
C GLU A 114 -6.25 3.98 7.57
N GLY A 115 -7.01 5.07 7.48
CA GLY A 115 -8.25 5.24 8.24
C GLY A 115 -9.30 4.22 7.85
N LEU A 116 -9.45 3.96 6.55
CA LEU A 116 -10.33 2.90 6.06
C LEU A 116 -9.79 1.51 6.46
N ALA A 117 -8.51 1.23 6.25
CA ALA A 117 -7.91 -0.06 6.60
C ALA A 117 -8.10 -0.39 8.09
N GLN A 118 -7.92 0.60 8.97
CA GLN A 118 -8.18 0.47 10.40
C GLN A 118 -9.67 0.23 10.68
N SER A 119 -10.57 0.93 10.00
CA SER A 119 -12.02 0.73 10.14
C SER A 119 -12.46 -0.67 9.71
N LEU A 120 -11.90 -1.18 8.61
CA LEU A 120 -12.18 -2.52 8.10
C LEU A 120 -11.66 -3.63 9.01
N SER A 121 -10.82 -3.33 10.01
CA SER A 121 -10.38 -4.32 11.02
C SER A 121 -11.54 -4.93 11.81
N LYS A 122 -12.70 -4.25 11.87
CA LYS A 122 -13.94 -4.80 12.44
C LYS A 122 -14.44 -6.05 11.72
N PHE A 123 -14.09 -6.23 10.45
CA PHE A 123 -14.39 -7.41 9.65
C PHE A 123 -13.22 -8.39 9.71
N ASP A 124 -12.84 -8.83 10.90
CA ASP A 124 -11.66 -9.67 11.17
C ASP A 124 -11.60 -10.96 10.32
N ARG A 125 -12.75 -11.58 10.04
CA ARG A 125 -12.86 -12.82 9.26
C ARG A 125 -12.79 -12.61 7.75
N SER A 126 -12.93 -11.37 7.25
CA SER A 126 -12.98 -11.09 5.82
C SER A 126 -11.58 -10.98 5.20
N SER A 127 -11.44 -11.50 3.98
CA SER A 127 -10.27 -11.24 3.13
C SER A 127 -10.34 -9.82 2.58
N LYS A 128 -9.26 -9.05 2.62
CA LYS A 128 -9.28 -7.64 2.22
C LYS A 128 -8.24 -7.42 1.13
N LEU A 129 -8.65 -6.81 0.02
CA LEU A 129 -7.79 -6.40 -1.06
C LEU A 129 -7.92 -4.89 -1.25
N GLY A 130 -6.83 -4.18 -1.05
CA GLY A 130 -6.74 -2.74 -1.23
C GLY A 130 -5.88 -2.39 -2.43
N PHE A 131 -6.33 -1.44 -3.23
CA PHE A 131 -5.56 -0.85 -4.32
C PHE A 131 -5.43 0.66 -4.11
N ILE A 132 -4.23 1.20 -4.33
CA ILE A 132 -4.00 2.65 -4.28
C ILE A 132 -4.11 3.20 -5.69
N ALA A 133 -5.12 4.03 -5.92
CA ALA A 133 -5.37 4.66 -7.21
C ALA A 133 -4.19 5.57 -7.59
N SER A 134 -3.85 5.55 -8.87
CA SER A 134 -2.74 6.35 -9.37
C SER A 134 -3.05 7.84 -9.35
N SER A 135 -2.00 8.66 -9.30
CA SER A 135 -2.18 10.10 -9.32
C SER A 135 -2.57 10.56 -10.74
N THR A 136 -3.58 11.41 -10.85
CA THR A 136 -4.14 11.86 -12.14
C THR A 136 -4.06 13.37 -12.44
N PRO A 137 -3.19 14.20 -11.81
CA PRO A 137 -3.24 15.65 -11.97
C PRO A 137 -2.93 16.07 -13.41
N PHE A 138 -2.08 15.34 -14.11
CA PHE A 138 -1.74 15.60 -15.51
C PHE A 138 -2.69 14.95 -16.51
N VAL A 139 -3.57 14.05 -16.06
CA VAL A 139 -4.56 13.37 -16.92
C VAL A 139 -5.86 14.18 -16.94
N ASN A 140 -6.36 14.59 -15.77
CA ASN A 140 -7.65 15.28 -15.66
C ASN A 140 -7.68 16.39 -14.59
N GLY A 141 -6.52 16.84 -14.10
CA GLY A 141 -6.44 17.89 -13.09
C GLY A 141 -6.79 17.47 -11.66
N ARG A 142 -7.09 16.19 -11.41
CA ARG A 142 -7.46 15.69 -10.07
C ARG A 142 -6.29 14.94 -9.43
N PRO A 143 -6.08 15.07 -8.10
CA PRO A 143 -5.05 14.30 -7.39
C PRO A 143 -5.15 12.80 -7.64
N HIS A 144 -6.34 12.23 -7.51
CA HIS A 144 -6.70 10.85 -7.85
C HIS A 144 -8.07 10.85 -8.54
N THR A 145 -8.43 9.74 -9.17
CA THR A 145 -9.75 9.58 -9.82
C THR A 145 -10.39 8.26 -9.39
N LEU A 146 -11.43 8.38 -8.56
CA LEU A 146 -12.26 7.28 -8.07
C LEU A 146 -13.68 7.43 -8.60
N PHE A 147 -14.31 6.34 -9.02
CA PHE A 147 -15.67 6.29 -9.53
C PHE A 147 -16.57 5.61 -8.50
N PHE A 148 -17.69 6.25 -8.15
CA PHE A 148 -18.73 5.68 -7.30
C PHE A 148 -20.11 6.08 -7.80
N GLY A 149 -20.96 5.11 -8.14
CA GLY A 149 -22.24 5.39 -8.77
C GLY A 149 -22.05 6.11 -10.11
N ASN A 150 -22.55 7.35 -10.18
CA ASN A 150 -22.43 8.28 -11.31
C ASN A 150 -21.48 9.47 -11.00
N GLU A 151 -20.80 9.44 -9.85
CA GLU A 151 -19.94 10.51 -9.39
C GLU A 151 -18.46 10.17 -9.48
N VAL A 152 -17.63 11.21 -9.62
CA VAL A 152 -16.17 11.13 -9.65
C VAL A 152 -15.61 11.84 -8.43
N HIS A 153 -14.79 11.12 -7.64
CA HIS A 153 -14.18 11.63 -6.42
C HIS A 153 -12.67 11.74 -6.55
N SER A 154 -12.11 12.76 -5.91
CA SER A 154 -10.66 13.03 -5.91
C SER A 154 -9.92 12.56 -4.66
N ALA A 155 -10.65 12.10 -3.64
CA ALA A 155 -10.12 11.72 -2.32
C ALA A 155 -11.05 10.72 -1.63
N GLY A 156 -10.50 10.01 -0.64
CA GLY A 156 -11.14 8.94 0.10
C GLY A 156 -10.94 7.59 -0.58
N ALA A 157 -11.91 6.69 -0.39
CA ALA A 157 -11.87 5.36 -0.99
C ALA A 157 -13.27 4.92 -1.44
N VAL A 158 -13.30 4.01 -2.41
CA VAL A 158 -14.50 3.38 -2.95
C VAL A 158 -14.29 1.87 -2.98
N GLY A 159 -15.33 1.07 -2.77
CA GLY A 159 -15.13 -0.37 -2.72
C GLY A 159 -16.42 -1.16 -2.82
N ILE A 160 -16.26 -2.47 -2.76
CA ILE A 160 -17.34 -3.46 -2.75
C ILE A 160 -17.06 -4.45 -1.62
N ALA A 161 -18.05 -4.65 -0.76
CA ALA A 161 -18.05 -5.71 0.25
C ALA A 161 -18.91 -6.87 -0.26
N PHE A 162 -18.34 -8.07 -0.24
CA PHE A 162 -19.00 -9.30 -0.66
C PHE A 162 -19.51 -10.06 0.55
N THR A 163 -20.81 -10.36 0.57
CA THR A 163 -21.47 -11.12 1.62
C THR A 163 -21.66 -12.58 1.23
N SER A 164 -21.63 -13.44 2.24
CA SER A 164 -21.89 -14.87 2.10
C SER A 164 -23.35 -15.14 1.78
N ASP A 165 -23.61 -15.87 0.70
CA ASP A 165 -24.90 -16.50 0.40
C ASP A 165 -24.95 -17.98 0.86
N GLY A 166 -23.93 -18.44 1.59
CA GLY A 166 -23.74 -19.85 1.95
C GLY A 166 -22.75 -20.60 1.05
N SER A 167 -22.19 -19.93 0.04
CA SER A 167 -21.08 -20.46 -0.77
C SER A 167 -19.73 -20.47 -0.01
N ALA A 168 -18.81 -21.32 -0.47
CA ALA A 168 -17.49 -21.49 0.11
C ALA A 168 -16.67 -20.19 0.06
N LYS A 169 -15.92 -19.91 1.13
CA LYS A 169 -15.10 -18.70 1.25
C LYS A 169 -14.12 -18.58 0.07
N PRO A 170 -14.05 -17.44 -0.64
CA PRO A 170 -13.12 -17.25 -1.73
C PRO A 170 -11.68 -17.33 -1.22
N ARG A 171 -10.84 -18.03 -1.98
CA ARG A 171 -9.40 -18.09 -1.74
C ARG A 171 -8.74 -16.93 -2.46
N MET A 172 -7.94 -16.16 -1.73
CA MET A 172 -7.07 -15.13 -2.30
C MET A 172 -5.69 -15.75 -2.54
N ASP A 173 -5.17 -15.58 -3.74
CA ASP A 173 -3.79 -15.92 -4.10
C ASP A 173 -3.16 -14.70 -4.74
N MET A 174 -1.88 -14.45 -4.46
CA MET A 174 -1.15 -13.30 -4.96
C MET A 174 0.19 -13.76 -5.50
N GLU A 175 0.44 -13.45 -6.77
CA GLU A 175 1.66 -13.79 -7.47
C GLU A 175 2.28 -12.53 -8.07
N PHE A 176 3.60 -12.49 -8.12
CA PHE A 176 4.39 -11.38 -8.66
C PHE A 176 5.30 -11.91 -9.78
N PRO A 177 4.75 -12.17 -10.98
CA PRO A 177 5.45 -12.90 -12.02
C PRO A 177 6.70 -12.19 -12.58
N GLU A 178 6.74 -10.85 -12.51
CA GLU A 178 7.83 -10.03 -13.04
C GLU A 178 8.97 -9.79 -12.03
N LEU A 179 8.83 -10.24 -10.79
CA LEU A 179 9.87 -10.06 -9.77
C LEU A 179 10.95 -11.13 -9.91
N ASN A 180 12.16 -10.68 -10.28
CA ASN A 180 13.34 -11.50 -10.31
C ASN A 180 14.09 -11.40 -8.98
N ALA A 181 14.33 -12.55 -8.36
CA ALA A 181 15.06 -12.56 -7.10
C ALA A 181 16.56 -12.34 -7.33
N ILE A 182 17.11 -11.29 -6.71
CA ILE A 182 18.51 -10.90 -6.86
C ILE A 182 19.41 -11.74 -5.95
N THR A 183 18.92 -12.12 -4.78
CA THR A 183 19.64 -12.96 -3.82
C THR A 183 19.41 -14.45 -4.10
N ASP A 184 20.44 -15.28 -3.95
CA ASP A 184 20.31 -16.73 -4.24
C ASP A 184 19.63 -17.52 -3.09
N ARG A 185 19.52 -16.92 -1.91
CA ARG A 185 19.06 -17.58 -0.67
C ARG A 185 18.15 -16.68 0.15
N LEU A 186 17.33 -17.29 1.00
CA LEU A 186 16.57 -16.56 2.01
C LEU A 186 17.52 -16.06 3.10
N LEU A 187 17.46 -14.75 3.37
CA LEU A 187 18.18 -14.07 4.44
C LEU A 187 17.25 -13.90 5.64
N THR A 188 17.78 -13.82 6.85
CA THR A 188 17.02 -13.50 8.05
C THR A 188 17.20 -12.04 8.43
N VAL A 189 16.10 -11.35 8.70
CA VAL A 189 16.16 -10.01 9.31
C VAL A 189 16.69 -10.16 10.74
N THR A 190 17.88 -9.62 11.01
CA THR A 190 18.52 -9.74 12.33
C THR A 190 18.43 -8.47 13.15
N ASP A 191 18.36 -7.30 12.50
CA ASP A 191 18.21 -6.01 13.18
C ASP A 191 17.46 -5.00 12.31
N ILE A 192 16.51 -4.30 12.92
CA ILE A 192 15.62 -3.33 12.27
C ILE A 192 15.21 -2.25 13.27
N GLU A 193 15.25 -1.00 12.84
CA GLU A 193 14.82 0.14 13.65
C GLU A 193 13.96 1.07 12.80
N GLY A 194 12.71 1.30 13.21
CA GLY A 194 11.74 2.00 12.37
C GLY A 194 11.60 1.32 11.01
N ASN A 195 11.72 2.08 9.92
CA ASN A 195 11.71 1.57 8.55
C ASN A 195 13.11 1.22 7.99
N MET A 196 14.15 1.23 8.83
CA MET A 196 15.53 0.98 8.43
C MET A 196 15.94 -0.44 8.81
N VAL A 197 16.29 -1.25 7.81
CA VAL A 197 16.90 -2.57 8.04
C VAL A 197 18.40 -2.38 8.20
N HIS A 198 18.90 -2.73 9.38
CA HIS A 198 20.30 -2.58 9.73
C HIS A 198 21.12 -3.79 9.38
N THR A 199 20.58 -5.00 9.61
CA THR A 199 21.31 -6.23 9.30
C THR A 199 20.41 -7.34 8.76
N LEU A 200 20.94 -8.06 7.76
CA LEU A 200 20.39 -9.31 7.23
C LEU A 200 21.43 -10.41 7.41
N ASP A 201 21.07 -11.51 8.08
CA ASP A 201 21.99 -12.56 8.52
C ASP A 201 23.20 -12.02 9.33
N GLY A 202 23.02 -10.94 10.07
CA GLY A 202 24.11 -10.25 10.77
C GLY A 202 25.09 -9.50 9.86
N ALA A 203 24.79 -9.40 8.56
CA ALA A 203 25.59 -8.69 7.57
C ALA A 203 24.87 -7.43 7.05
N ASN A 204 25.66 -6.56 6.42
CA ASN A 204 25.23 -5.29 5.88
C ASN A 204 24.33 -5.48 4.62
N PRO A 205 23.03 -5.13 4.69
CA PRO A 205 22.08 -5.34 3.58
C PRO A 205 22.47 -4.61 2.29
N SER A 206 22.96 -3.37 2.36
CA SER A 206 23.35 -2.60 1.17
C SER A 206 24.46 -3.29 0.38
N HIS A 207 25.47 -3.83 1.08
CA HIS A 207 26.54 -4.60 0.46
C HIS A 207 26.05 -5.94 -0.09
N LEU A 208 25.13 -6.62 0.60
CA LEU A 208 24.55 -7.87 0.12
C LEU A 208 23.83 -7.66 -1.22
N ILE A 209 23.00 -6.63 -1.31
CA ILE A 209 22.27 -6.28 -2.54
C ILE A 209 23.25 -5.91 -3.66
N LEU A 210 24.20 -5.00 -3.40
CA LEU A 210 25.19 -4.59 -4.40
C LEU A 210 26.01 -5.78 -4.92
N SER A 211 26.51 -6.63 -4.02
CA SER A 211 27.28 -7.82 -4.40
C SER A 211 26.45 -8.83 -5.20
N ALA A 212 25.15 -8.90 -4.96
CA ALA A 212 24.25 -9.78 -5.69
C ALA A 212 23.97 -9.22 -7.10
N ILE A 213 23.78 -7.91 -7.24
CA ILE A 213 23.64 -7.22 -8.52
C ILE A 213 24.92 -7.37 -9.36
N GLU A 214 26.10 -7.12 -8.78
CA GLU A 214 27.39 -7.28 -9.46
C GLU A 214 27.59 -8.72 -9.98
N LYS A 215 27.19 -9.72 -9.20
CA LYS A 215 27.25 -11.13 -9.62
C LYS A 215 26.31 -11.45 -10.78
N LEU A 216 25.14 -10.82 -10.82
CA LEU A 216 24.19 -11.00 -11.92
C LEU A 216 24.70 -10.34 -13.20
N ASN A 217 25.16 -9.09 -13.11
CA ASN A 217 25.72 -8.36 -14.24
C ASN A 217 27.03 -9.00 -14.75
N GLY A 218 27.87 -9.54 -13.86
CA GLY A 218 29.11 -10.25 -14.20
C GLY A 218 28.91 -11.63 -14.85
N LYS A 219 27.69 -12.18 -14.83
CA LYS A 219 27.31 -13.46 -15.47
C LYS A 219 26.59 -13.28 -16.80
N ALA A 220 26.53 -12.07 -17.36
CA ALA A 220 25.75 -11.75 -18.56
C ALA A 220 26.16 -12.60 -19.78
N THR A 221 25.35 -13.61 -20.11
CA THR A 221 25.14 -14.09 -21.49
C THR A 221 24.13 -13.17 -22.20
N PRO A 222 24.12 -13.09 -23.55
CA PRO A 222 23.41 -12.05 -24.33
C PRO A 222 21.88 -12.01 -24.22
N THR A 223 21.30 -12.76 -23.27
CA THR A 223 19.85 -12.85 -22.98
C THR A 223 19.48 -12.34 -21.58
N HIS A 224 20.42 -11.78 -20.81
CA HIS A 224 20.14 -11.32 -19.44
C HIS A 224 20.14 -9.80 -19.31
N VAL A 225 19.15 -9.32 -18.54
CA VAL A 225 18.89 -7.93 -18.16
C VAL A 225 20.12 -7.32 -17.50
N ASP A 226 20.69 -6.26 -18.09
CA ASP A 226 21.64 -5.38 -17.41
C ASP A 226 20.88 -4.66 -16.28
N ILE A 227 21.09 -5.06 -15.03
CA ILE A 227 20.42 -4.42 -13.88
C ILE A 227 21.10 -3.07 -13.64
N GLY A 228 20.39 -2.01 -14.00
CA GLY A 228 20.80 -0.64 -13.79
C GLY A 228 20.34 -0.19 -12.41
N ILE A 229 21.27 -0.11 -11.44
CA ILE A 229 21.01 0.35 -10.04
C ILE A 229 20.22 1.68 -9.98
N LYS A 230 20.24 2.47 -11.06
CA LYS A 230 19.60 3.78 -11.14
C LYS A 230 18.21 3.79 -11.77
N GLU A 231 17.85 2.75 -12.53
CA GLU A 231 16.58 2.70 -13.29
C GLU A 231 15.63 1.60 -12.77
N ASP A 232 16.15 0.60 -12.06
CA ASP A 232 15.34 -0.49 -11.52
C ASP A 232 14.78 -0.19 -10.12
N GLU A 233 13.54 -0.63 -9.88
CA GLU A 233 12.94 -0.63 -8.54
C GLU A 233 13.31 -1.92 -7.78
N PHE A 234 13.83 -1.74 -6.56
CA PHE A 234 14.21 -2.85 -5.69
C PHE A 234 13.16 -3.09 -4.62
N PHE A 235 12.95 -4.36 -4.28
CA PHE A 235 11.99 -4.79 -3.29
C PHE A 235 12.60 -5.78 -2.31
N LEU A 236 12.08 -5.80 -1.09
CA LEU A 236 12.36 -6.79 -0.07
C LEU A 236 11.13 -7.69 0.13
N GLY A 237 11.24 -8.96 -0.23
CA GLY A 237 10.14 -9.92 -0.16
C GLY A 237 10.21 -10.81 1.09
N VAL A 238 9.27 -10.66 2.02
CA VAL A 238 9.11 -11.56 3.16
C VAL A 238 8.47 -12.86 2.73
N HIS A 239 9.10 -13.96 3.10
CA HIS A 239 8.64 -15.30 2.83
C HIS A 239 8.10 -15.96 4.10
N ARG A 240 6.94 -16.60 3.96
CA ARG A 240 6.32 -17.45 4.99
C ARG A 240 5.94 -18.78 4.36
N ASP A 241 6.31 -19.88 5.02
CA ASP A 241 6.04 -21.25 4.53
C ASP A 241 6.51 -21.49 3.08
N GLY A 242 7.64 -20.88 2.70
CA GLY A 242 8.24 -20.99 1.37
C GLY A 242 7.57 -20.16 0.27
N LYS A 243 6.57 -19.33 0.60
CA LYS A 243 5.88 -18.44 -0.34
C LYS A 243 6.14 -16.98 -0.03
N LEU A 244 6.20 -16.14 -1.06
CA LEU A 244 6.23 -14.70 -0.92
C LEU A 244 4.91 -14.23 -0.28
N TYR A 245 5.01 -13.65 0.91
CA TYR A 245 3.87 -13.24 1.72
C TYR A 245 3.66 -11.72 1.69
N GLN A 246 4.75 -10.95 1.71
CA GLN A 246 4.70 -9.50 1.75
C GLN A 246 5.89 -8.89 1.01
N LEU A 247 5.66 -7.78 0.34
CA LEU A 247 6.67 -7.06 -0.42
C LEU A 247 6.81 -5.64 0.11
N TYR A 248 8.04 -5.19 0.28
CA TYR A 248 8.37 -3.81 0.67
C TYR A 248 9.23 -3.17 -0.41
N THR A 249 8.86 -1.97 -0.88
CA THR A 249 9.73 -1.22 -1.79
C THR A 249 10.93 -0.66 -1.02
N ILE A 250 12.14 -0.85 -1.55
CA ILE A 250 13.35 -0.25 -1.02
C ILE A 250 13.45 1.17 -1.58
N GLN A 251 13.40 2.19 -0.72
CA GLN A 251 13.47 3.61 -1.16
C GLN A 251 14.90 4.09 -1.39
N GLY A 252 15.85 3.44 -0.76
CA GLY A 252 17.23 3.82 -0.79
C GLY A 252 18.03 3.02 0.23
N GLY A 253 19.33 3.14 0.13
CA GLY A 253 20.26 2.60 1.10
C GLY A 253 21.54 3.41 1.04
N ASP A 254 22.25 3.46 2.15
CA ASP A 254 23.58 4.05 2.22
C ASP A 254 24.58 2.89 2.28
N PRO A 255 25.41 2.68 1.24
CA PRO A 255 26.44 1.64 1.27
C PRO A 255 27.45 1.84 2.41
N ALA A 256 27.80 3.10 2.73
CA ALA A 256 28.78 3.43 3.75
C ALA A 256 28.25 3.18 5.16
N ARG A 257 26.96 3.44 5.41
CA ARG A 257 26.29 3.14 6.70
C ARG A 257 25.72 1.73 6.77
N GLY A 258 25.51 1.11 5.61
CA GLY A 258 25.11 -0.27 5.48
C GLY A 258 23.64 -0.56 5.67
N THR A 259 22.78 0.45 5.67
CA THR A 259 21.36 0.29 5.98
C THR A 259 20.52 0.49 4.72
N ILE A 260 19.37 -0.20 4.66
CA ILE A 260 18.36 0.00 3.62
C ILE A 260 17.06 0.54 4.24
N ALA A 261 16.41 1.47 3.56
CA ALA A 261 15.17 2.10 3.97
C ALA A 261 13.99 1.51 3.20
N LEU A 262 12.95 1.07 3.92
CA LEU A 262 11.73 0.51 3.33
C LEU A 262 10.63 1.59 3.23
N ARG A 263 9.88 1.56 2.13
CA ARG A 263 8.64 2.33 1.95
C ARG A 263 7.48 1.54 2.55
N SER A 264 7.24 1.67 3.84
CA SER A 264 6.05 1.08 4.46
C SER A 264 5.74 1.68 5.82
N ASP A 265 4.47 1.61 6.21
CA ASP A 265 4.02 1.88 7.57
C ASP A 265 4.17 0.67 8.50
N ALA A 266 4.53 -0.50 7.95
CA ALA A 266 4.82 -1.72 8.70
C ALA A 266 6.21 -2.24 8.32
N THR A 267 6.86 -2.92 9.25
CA THR A 267 8.19 -3.48 9.02
C THR A 267 8.19 -4.99 9.20
N PRO A 268 9.10 -5.70 8.51
CA PRO A 268 9.23 -7.14 8.75
C PRO A 268 9.70 -7.39 10.18
N ASP A 269 9.14 -8.42 10.80
CA ASP A 269 9.53 -8.82 12.15
C ASP A 269 10.98 -9.34 12.15
N ILE A 270 11.71 -9.08 13.24
CA ILE A 270 13.02 -9.70 13.47
C ILE A 270 12.86 -11.23 13.46
N GLY A 271 13.73 -11.91 12.71
CA GLY A 271 13.66 -13.37 12.48
C GLY A 271 12.96 -13.76 11.17
N SER A 272 12.24 -12.83 10.53
CA SER A 272 11.57 -13.08 9.24
C SER A 272 12.56 -13.49 8.16
N LYS A 273 12.14 -14.41 7.28
CA LYS A 273 12.90 -14.80 6.09
C LYS A 273 12.57 -13.87 4.95
N VAL A 274 13.58 -13.28 4.32
CA VAL A 274 13.44 -12.28 3.26
C VAL A 274 14.30 -12.62 2.04
N LYS A 275 13.91 -12.09 0.88
CA LYS A 275 14.63 -12.23 -0.38
C LYS A 275 14.67 -10.89 -1.12
#